data_AF-A0A242JYY1-F1
#
_entry.id   AF-A0A242JYY1-F1
#
_cell.length_a   1.000
_cell.length_b   1.000
_cell.length_c   1.000
_cell.angle_alpha   90.00
_cell.angle_beta   90.00
_cell.angle_gamma   90.00
#
_symmetry.space_group_name_H-M   'P 1'
#
loop_
_entity.id
_entity.type
_entity.pdbx_description
1 polymer ?
#
loop_
_entity_poly.entity_id
_entity_poly.type
_entity_poly.pdbx_seq_one_letter_code
_entity_poly.pdbx_strand_id
1 'polypeptide(L)'
;MPQIMNSHFKQQIQLEIDLIKNDSFIYDCENKDYLNWLPIEFCFQVENERYIFKKSPTFSVEGLKVFLRTIETLLEEKKKKGMLPLHEAYEKFECGATEGEFHLRLENMRDDFEKDQVSIELWLNTAYMRDESVGYDQGFSFAVFSEDLSRFMKELKQQLYDLTDGNEGEKMEGT
;
A
#
# COMPACT_ATOMS: atom_id res chain seq x y z
N MET A 1 -13.03 3.49 2.57
CA MET A 1 -11.68 3.20 3.06
C MET A 1 -11.21 1.89 2.46
N PRO A 2 -10.23 1.96 1.54
CA PRO A 2 -9.55 0.79 1.02
C PRO A 2 -9.01 -0.08 2.15
N GLN A 3 -9.33 -1.37 2.11
CA GLN A 3 -8.87 -2.32 3.11
C GLN A 3 -8.47 -3.65 2.47
N ILE A 4 -7.52 -4.33 3.10
CA ILE A 4 -7.11 -5.68 2.72
C ILE A 4 -6.93 -6.54 3.96
N MET A 5 -7.41 -7.78 3.87
CA MET A 5 -7.33 -8.77 4.94
C MET A 5 -6.43 -9.92 4.51
N ASN A 6 -5.78 -10.56 5.48
CA ASN A 6 -4.99 -11.75 5.19
C ASN A 6 -5.85 -12.94 4.75
N SER A 7 -5.28 -13.83 3.93
CA SER A 7 -5.93 -15.01 3.36
C SER A 7 -6.19 -16.12 4.39
N HIS A 8 -5.57 -16.07 5.57
CA HIS A 8 -5.66 -17.11 6.59
C HIS A 8 -6.66 -16.77 7.70
N PHE A 9 -7.76 -17.50 7.77
CA PHE A 9 -8.85 -17.27 8.74
C PHE A 9 -8.52 -17.55 10.22
N LYS A 10 -7.33 -18.08 10.53
CA LYS A 10 -6.93 -18.37 11.93
C LYS A 10 -6.41 -17.15 12.67
N GLN A 11 -5.78 -16.24 11.95
CA GLN A 11 -5.28 -15.00 12.49
C GLN A 11 -5.91 -13.85 11.72
N GLN A 12 -6.46 -12.86 12.40
CA GLN A 12 -7.09 -11.71 11.76
C GLN A 12 -6.07 -10.58 11.62
N ILE A 13 -5.63 -10.35 10.39
CA ILE A 13 -4.75 -9.24 10.03
C ILE A 13 -5.46 -8.38 8.99
N GLN A 14 -5.51 -7.08 9.25
CA GLN A 14 -6.19 -6.10 8.40
C GLN A 14 -5.33 -4.86 8.24
N LEU A 15 -5.16 -4.41 6.99
CA LEU A 15 -4.51 -3.16 6.63
C LEU A 15 -5.53 -2.24 5.95
N GLU A 16 -5.60 -1.01 6.41
CA GLU A 16 -6.43 0.06 5.87
C GLU A 16 -5.55 1.25 5.53
N ILE A 17 -5.71 1.77 4.31
CA ILE A 17 -5.05 3.00 3.85
C ILE A 17 -6.11 3.84 3.14
N ASP A 18 -6.37 5.04 3.66
CA ASP A 18 -7.29 6.00 3.07
C ASP A 18 -6.53 7.26 2.66
N LEU A 19 -6.69 7.73 1.43
CA LEU A 19 -6.17 9.04 1.04
C LEU A 19 -7.14 10.14 1.51
N ILE A 20 -6.67 11.09 2.30
CA ILE A 20 -7.51 12.11 2.93
C ILE A 20 -7.13 13.55 2.54
N LYS A 21 -8.02 14.51 2.80
CA LYS A 21 -7.70 15.95 2.81
C LYS A 21 -7.55 16.42 4.25
N ASN A 22 -6.37 16.89 4.62
CA ASN A 22 -6.09 17.58 5.88
C ASN A 22 -5.09 18.73 5.62
N ASP A 23 -4.59 19.36 6.69
CA ASP A 23 -3.67 20.50 6.58
C ASP A 23 -2.34 20.18 5.89
N SER A 24 -1.97 18.89 5.79
CA SER A 24 -0.78 18.40 5.08
C SER A 24 -1.04 18.07 3.60
N PHE A 25 -2.27 18.24 3.10
CA PHE A 25 -2.61 18.01 1.69
C PHE A 25 -2.09 19.14 0.81
N ILE A 26 -1.20 18.79 -0.13
CA ILE A 26 -0.59 19.72 -1.08
C ILE A 26 -0.80 19.14 -2.48
N TYR A 27 -1.64 19.77 -3.29
CA TYR A 27 -1.85 19.35 -4.68
C TYR A 27 -2.03 20.54 -5.60
N ASP A 28 -1.24 20.55 -6.67
CA ASP A 28 -1.31 21.46 -7.80
C ASP A 28 -0.94 20.68 -9.06
N CYS A 29 -1.84 20.63 -10.04
CA CYS A 29 -1.67 19.87 -11.28
C CYS A 29 -0.57 20.44 -12.18
N GLU A 30 -0.17 21.71 -11.98
CA GLU A 30 0.94 22.32 -12.71
C GLU A 30 2.30 22.01 -12.07
N ASN A 31 2.31 21.57 -10.80
CA ASN A 31 3.52 21.15 -10.11
C ASN A 31 3.93 19.73 -10.49
N LYS A 32 5.23 19.43 -10.32
CA LYS A 32 5.73 18.07 -10.47
C LYS A 32 5.17 17.17 -9.39
N ASP A 33 4.81 15.94 -9.74
CA ASP A 33 4.21 14.94 -8.86
C ASP A 33 4.91 14.74 -7.51
N TYR A 34 6.25 14.78 -7.45
CA TYR A 34 6.98 14.62 -6.18
C TYR A 34 6.83 15.79 -5.20
N LEU A 35 6.32 16.94 -5.67
CA LEU A 35 5.97 18.11 -4.86
C LEU A 35 4.52 18.09 -4.39
N ASN A 36 3.72 17.16 -4.88
CA ASN A 36 2.32 16.98 -4.49
C ASN A 36 2.22 15.88 -3.42
N TRP A 37 1.69 16.23 -2.25
CA TRP A 37 1.72 15.42 -1.03
C TRP A 37 0.29 15.08 -0.61
N LEU A 38 0.03 13.78 -0.52
CA LEU A 38 -1.26 13.18 -0.21
C LEU A 38 -1.19 12.55 1.18
N PRO A 39 -1.84 13.15 2.20
CA PRO A 39 -1.90 12.57 3.53
C PRO A 39 -2.80 11.35 3.54
N ILE A 40 -2.49 10.42 4.43
CA ILE A 40 -3.25 9.19 4.60
C ILE A 40 -3.78 9.00 6.02
N GLU A 41 -4.92 8.34 6.14
CA GLU A 41 -5.27 7.58 7.34
C GLU A 41 -4.75 6.16 7.18
N PHE A 42 -3.95 5.73 8.15
CA PHE A 42 -3.37 4.40 8.19
C PHE A 42 -3.84 3.68 9.44
N CYS A 43 -4.31 2.45 9.26
CA CYS A 43 -4.67 1.57 10.35
C CYS A 43 -4.23 0.14 10.01
N PHE A 44 -3.45 -0.46 10.89
CA PHE A 44 -3.06 -1.86 10.79
C PHE A 44 -3.51 -2.58 12.06
N GLN A 45 -4.24 -3.68 11.90
CA GLN A 45 -4.78 -4.46 13.00
C GLN A 45 -4.27 -5.90 12.91
N VAL A 46 -3.79 -6.42 14.04
CA VAL A 46 -3.36 -7.81 14.22
C VAL A 46 -4.07 -8.35 15.45
N GLU A 47 -5.03 -9.25 15.26
CA GLU A 47 -5.91 -9.72 16.34
C GLU A 47 -6.56 -8.55 17.08
N ASN A 48 -6.17 -8.34 18.34
CA ASN A 48 -6.65 -7.29 19.24
C ASN A 48 -5.71 -6.08 19.30
N GLU A 49 -4.57 -6.12 18.60
CA GLU A 49 -3.59 -5.05 18.56
C GLU A 49 -3.85 -4.13 17.39
N ARG A 50 -3.86 -2.83 17.64
CA ARG A 50 -4.11 -1.79 16.64
C ARG A 50 -2.92 -0.84 16.55
N TYR A 51 -2.43 -0.66 15.34
CA TYR A 51 -1.28 0.15 14.98
C TYR A 51 -1.74 1.34 14.13
N ILE A 52 -1.56 2.56 14.66
CA ILE A 52 -1.89 3.83 14.02
C ILE A 52 -0.74 4.82 14.20
N PHE A 53 -0.60 5.77 13.28
CA PHE A 53 0.35 6.87 13.43
C PHE A 53 -0.30 8.06 14.14
N LYS A 54 0.47 8.77 14.99
CA LYS A 54 0.00 9.99 15.66
C LYS A 54 -0.25 11.14 14.69
N LYS A 55 0.55 11.21 13.63
CA LYS A 55 0.43 12.16 12.52
C LYS A 55 0.15 11.36 11.26
N SER A 56 -0.74 11.87 10.40
CA SER A 56 -1.03 11.25 9.10
C SER A 56 0.24 11.18 8.26
N PRO A 57 0.69 9.98 7.88
CA PRO A 57 1.78 9.84 6.91
C PRO A 57 1.40 10.46 5.57
N THR A 58 2.37 10.69 4.69
CA THR A 58 2.11 11.22 3.34
C THR A 58 2.69 10.34 2.24
N PHE A 59 1.98 10.23 1.13
CA PHE A 59 2.56 9.82 -0.14
C PHE A 59 2.81 11.05 -1.01
N SER A 60 3.94 11.10 -1.70
CA SER A 60 4.00 11.93 -2.90
C SER A 60 3.10 11.33 -3.99
N VAL A 61 2.54 12.17 -4.87
CA VAL A 61 1.77 11.67 -6.03
C VAL A 61 2.65 10.73 -6.87
N GLU A 62 3.93 11.07 -7.03
CA GLU A 62 4.89 10.22 -7.75
C GLU A 62 5.06 8.85 -7.09
N GLY A 63 5.29 8.84 -5.77
CA GLY A 63 5.46 7.62 -4.99
C GLY A 63 4.22 6.73 -5.04
N LEU A 64 3.03 7.33 -4.92
CA LEU A 64 1.77 6.60 -5.04
C LEU A 64 1.55 6.02 -6.44
N LYS A 65 1.84 6.78 -7.51
CA LYS A 65 1.77 6.26 -8.89
C LYS A 65 2.72 5.08 -9.11
N VAL A 66 3.95 5.19 -8.61
CA VAL A 66 4.94 4.10 -8.67
C VAL A 66 4.44 2.88 -7.91
N PHE A 67 3.88 3.06 -6.71
CA PHE A 67 3.27 2.00 -5.91
C PHE A 67 2.15 1.28 -6.67
N LEU A 68 1.16 2.04 -7.14
CA LEU A 68 -0.01 1.53 -7.87
C LEU A 68 0.40 0.73 -9.10
N ARG A 69 1.21 1.33 -9.98
CA ARG A 69 1.67 0.69 -11.23
C ARG A 69 2.49 -0.57 -10.97
N THR A 70 3.31 -0.57 -9.92
CA THR A 70 4.18 -1.72 -9.65
C THR A 70 3.39 -2.91 -9.17
N ILE A 71 2.44 -2.73 -8.23
CA ILE A 71 1.57 -3.83 -7.79
C ILE A 71 0.72 -4.36 -8.95
N GLU A 72 0.19 -3.50 -9.80
CA GLU A 72 -0.59 -3.94 -10.96
C GLU A 72 0.25 -4.77 -11.92
N THR A 73 1.46 -4.32 -12.24
CA THR A 73 2.40 -5.07 -13.08
C THR A 73 2.69 -6.44 -12.47
N LEU A 74 2.90 -6.49 -11.15
CA LEU A 74 3.13 -7.75 -10.43
C LEU A 74 1.91 -8.69 -10.55
N LEU A 75 0.70 -8.19 -10.28
CA LEU A 75 -0.53 -8.98 -10.35
C LEU A 75 -0.83 -9.48 -11.76
N GLU A 76 -0.65 -8.65 -12.79
CA GLU A 76 -0.83 -9.04 -14.19
C GLU A 76 0.12 -10.15 -14.62
N GLU A 77 1.40 -10.00 -14.26
CA GLU A 77 2.41 -10.99 -14.61
C GLU A 77 2.18 -12.31 -13.86
N LYS A 78 1.74 -12.25 -12.59
CA LYS A 78 1.29 -13.43 -11.84
C LYS A 78 0.14 -14.14 -12.55
N LYS A 79 -0.86 -13.40 -13.04
CA LYS A 79 -2.00 -13.95 -13.79
C LYS A 79 -1.56 -14.61 -15.11
N LYS A 80 -0.63 -14.01 -15.85
CA LYS A 80 -0.14 -14.55 -17.14
C LYS A 80 0.72 -15.80 -16.97
N LYS A 81 1.58 -15.82 -15.96
CA LYS A 81 2.62 -16.87 -15.79
C LYS A 81 2.27 -17.91 -14.73
N GLY A 82 1.20 -17.71 -13.96
CA GLY A 82 0.87 -18.50 -12.77
C GLY A 82 1.85 -18.30 -11.61
N MET A 83 2.79 -17.38 -11.76
CA MET A 83 3.85 -17.04 -10.80
C MET A 83 4.26 -15.58 -11.00
N LEU A 84 4.66 -14.89 -9.92
CA LEU A 84 5.19 -13.54 -10.04
C LEU A 84 6.49 -13.55 -10.87
N PRO A 85 6.70 -12.57 -11.76
CA PRO A 85 7.88 -12.53 -12.61
C PRO A 85 9.12 -12.35 -11.72
N LEU A 86 9.95 -13.38 -11.63
CA LEU A 86 11.34 -13.26 -11.17
C LEU A 86 12.10 -12.48 -12.24
N HIS A 87 12.08 -11.15 -12.18
CA HIS A 87 13.23 -10.42 -12.70
C HIS A 87 14.28 -10.47 -11.59
N GLU A 88 15.50 -10.92 -11.87
CA GLU A 88 16.63 -10.91 -10.92
C GLU A 88 16.95 -9.50 -10.37
N ALA A 89 16.31 -8.45 -10.90
CA ALA A 89 16.37 -7.07 -10.42
C ALA A 89 15.32 -6.72 -9.34
N TYR A 90 14.34 -7.58 -9.05
CA TYR A 90 13.20 -7.29 -8.17
C TYR A 90 12.82 -8.50 -7.29
N GLU A 91 13.75 -9.03 -6.48
CA GLU A 91 13.41 -10.04 -5.47
C GLU A 91 12.42 -9.51 -4.42
N LYS A 92 12.45 -8.18 -4.18
CA LYS A 92 11.64 -7.48 -3.19
C LYS A 92 11.23 -6.13 -3.78
N PHE A 93 9.93 -5.87 -3.91
CA PHE A 93 9.43 -4.52 -4.22
C PHE A 93 9.09 -3.83 -2.90
N GLU A 94 9.58 -2.61 -2.71
CA GLU A 94 9.34 -1.82 -1.50
C GLU A 94 8.70 -0.48 -1.84
N CYS A 95 7.70 -0.10 -1.05
CA CYS A 95 6.96 1.15 -1.17
C CYS A 95 6.48 1.59 0.20
N GLY A 96 6.35 2.88 0.44
CA GLY A 96 6.03 3.36 1.77
C GLY A 96 5.64 4.83 1.77
N ALA A 97 5.30 5.31 2.95
CA ALA A 97 5.14 6.75 3.14
C ALA A 97 6.46 7.49 2.91
N THR A 98 6.33 8.76 2.57
CA THR A 98 7.39 9.60 2.01
C THR A 98 8.50 9.86 3.02
N GLU A 99 8.17 9.87 4.32
CA GLU A 99 9.13 10.09 5.40
C GLU A 99 9.59 8.80 6.07
N GLY A 100 9.19 7.62 5.55
CA GLY A 100 9.60 6.32 6.09
C GLY A 100 8.79 5.86 7.31
N GLU A 101 7.55 6.34 7.45
CA GLU A 101 6.65 5.96 8.53
C GLU A 101 6.31 4.46 8.46
N PHE A 102 6.11 3.94 7.26
CA PHE A 102 5.96 2.51 7.01
C PHE A 102 6.52 2.12 5.64
N HIS A 103 6.86 0.85 5.49
CA HIS A 103 7.26 0.23 4.24
C HIS A 103 6.49 -1.08 4.03
N LEU A 104 5.84 -1.22 2.89
CA LEU A 104 5.28 -2.47 2.39
C LEU A 104 6.30 -3.11 1.46
N ARG A 105 6.55 -4.40 1.66
CA ARG A 105 7.35 -5.23 0.78
C ARG A 105 6.52 -6.39 0.26
N LEU A 106 6.49 -6.56 -1.05
CA LEU A 106 5.85 -7.72 -1.65
C LEU A 106 6.92 -8.77 -1.96
N GLU A 107 6.74 -9.98 -1.42
CA GLU A 107 7.67 -11.09 -1.64
C GLU A 107 7.16 -12.05 -2.69
N ASN A 108 8.06 -12.43 -3.61
CA ASN A 108 7.82 -13.41 -4.64
C ASN A 108 8.09 -14.83 -4.09
N MET A 109 7.08 -15.42 -3.44
CA MET A 109 7.15 -16.84 -3.10
C MET A 109 6.85 -17.67 -4.35
N ARG A 110 7.84 -18.45 -4.82
CA ARG A 110 7.61 -19.58 -5.71
C ARG A 110 6.86 -20.64 -4.90
N ASP A 111 5.54 -20.52 -4.88
CA ASP A 111 4.71 -21.56 -4.31
C ASP A 111 3.67 -22.01 -5.34
N ASP A 112 3.91 -23.19 -5.92
CA ASP A 112 3.00 -23.83 -6.86
C ASP A 112 1.64 -24.16 -6.21
N PHE A 113 1.55 -24.08 -4.87
CA PHE A 113 0.34 -24.32 -4.08
C PHE A 113 -0.43 -23.04 -3.71
N GLU A 114 0.17 -21.84 -3.83
CA GLU A 114 -0.44 -20.54 -3.46
C GLU A 114 -0.61 -19.60 -4.67
N LYS A 115 -1.16 -20.16 -5.76
CA LYS A 115 -1.33 -19.45 -7.04
C LYS A 115 -2.16 -18.17 -6.96
N ASP A 116 -3.02 -18.04 -5.97
CA ASP A 116 -3.92 -16.89 -5.85
C ASP A 116 -3.53 -15.93 -4.71
N GLN A 117 -2.39 -16.15 -4.03
CA GLN A 117 -1.98 -15.35 -2.87
C GLN A 117 -0.73 -14.52 -3.13
N VAL A 118 -0.61 -13.38 -2.45
CA VAL A 118 0.58 -12.51 -2.47
C VAL A 118 1.07 -12.35 -1.05
N SER A 119 2.36 -12.61 -0.82
CA SER A 119 3.00 -12.38 0.47
C SER A 119 3.42 -10.92 0.61
N ILE A 120 3.09 -10.33 1.76
CA ILE A 120 3.36 -8.95 2.13
C ILE A 120 4.14 -8.95 3.44
N GLU A 121 5.27 -8.23 3.48
CA GLU A 121 5.87 -7.75 4.72
C GLU A 121 5.48 -6.28 4.92
N LEU A 122 4.96 -5.94 6.09
CA LEU A 122 4.73 -4.57 6.52
C LEU A 122 5.72 -4.22 7.62
N TRP A 123 6.50 -3.17 7.42
CA TRP A 123 7.44 -2.61 8.39
C TRP A 123 6.91 -1.27 8.87
N LEU A 124 6.73 -1.13 10.19
CA LEU A 124 6.25 0.08 10.83
C LEU A 124 7.36 0.74 11.63
N ASN A 125 7.60 2.03 11.39
CA ASN A 125 8.56 2.79 12.18
C ASN A 125 7.91 3.26 13.49
N THR A 126 8.32 2.65 14.59
CA THR A 126 7.70 2.90 15.90
C THR A 126 8.02 4.28 16.50
N ALA A 127 9.02 5.00 15.96
CA ALA A 127 9.31 6.37 16.35
C ALA A 127 8.19 7.31 15.87
N TYR A 128 7.79 7.19 14.60
CA TYR A 128 6.69 7.96 14.01
C TYR A 128 5.34 7.62 14.64
N MET A 129 5.11 6.36 15.00
CA MET A 129 3.89 5.96 15.72
C MET A 129 3.76 6.66 17.08
N ARG A 130 4.90 6.94 17.74
CA ARG A 130 4.94 7.57 19.07
C ARG A 130 5.23 9.07 19.04
N ASP A 131 5.48 9.66 17.87
CA ASP A 131 5.97 11.04 17.71
C ASP A 131 7.26 11.29 18.52
N GLU A 132 8.19 10.33 18.42
CA GLU A 132 9.49 10.31 19.10
C GLU A 132 10.63 10.37 18.06
N SER A 133 11.81 10.81 18.49
CA SER A 133 12.99 10.93 17.61
C SER A 133 13.83 9.65 17.48
N VAL A 134 13.56 8.65 18.31
CA VAL A 134 14.28 7.37 18.33
C VAL A 134 13.26 6.25 18.41
N GLY A 135 13.50 5.17 17.67
CA GLY A 135 12.66 3.98 17.70
C GLY A 135 13.33 2.81 17.00
N TYR A 136 12.51 1.82 16.66
CA TYR A 136 12.88 0.64 15.90
C TYR A 136 11.76 0.31 14.90
N ASP A 137 12.08 -0.50 13.89
CA ASP A 137 11.08 -1.00 12.95
C ASP A 137 10.45 -2.30 13.48
N GLN A 138 9.13 -2.38 13.40
CA GLN A 138 8.36 -3.59 13.71
C GLN A 138 7.80 -4.18 12.42
N GLY A 139 8.23 -5.41 12.10
CA GLY A 139 7.85 -6.13 10.90
C GLY A 139 6.72 -7.14 11.13
N PHE A 140 5.83 -7.26 10.15
CA PHE A 140 4.74 -8.24 10.11
C PHE A 140 4.71 -8.90 8.73
N SER A 141 4.52 -10.21 8.69
CA SER A 141 4.41 -10.97 7.43
C SER A 141 3.03 -11.62 7.35
N PHE A 142 2.34 -11.42 6.24
CA PHE A 142 1.03 -12.01 5.98
C PHE A 142 0.79 -12.19 4.48
N ALA A 143 -0.04 -13.16 4.13
CA ALA A 143 -0.47 -13.38 2.75
C ALA A 143 -1.88 -12.83 2.54
N VAL A 144 -2.17 -12.34 1.34
CA VAL A 144 -3.48 -11.82 0.92
C VAL A 144 -3.90 -12.45 -0.38
N PHE A 145 -5.21 -12.51 -0.68
CA PHE A 145 -5.64 -12.93 -2.02
C PHE A 145 -5.31 -11.85 -3.06
N SER A 146 -4.90 -12.28 -4.25
CA SER A 146 -4.53 -11.42 -5.37
C SER A 146 -5.71 -10.56 -5.84
N GLU A 147 -6.93 -11.10 -5.78
CA GLU A 147 -8.15 -10.36 -6.09
C GLU A 147 -8.45 -9.26 -5.06
N ASP A 148 -8.24 -9.54 -3.78
CA ASP A 148 -8.40 -8.56 -2.70
C ASP A 148 -7.37 -7.43 -2.82
N LEU A 149 -6.12 -7.78 -3.14
CA LEU A 149 -5.08 -6.80 -3.42
C LEU A 149 -5.44 -5.97 -4.66
N SER A 150 -5.91 -6.59 -5.74
CA SER A 150 -6.36 -5.86 -6.93
C SER A 150 -7.49 -4.88 -6.62
N ARG A 151 -8.47 -5.28 -5.81
CA ARG A 151 -9.56 -4.40 -5.36
C ARG A 151 -9.03 -3.24 -4.52
N PHE A 152 -8.18 -3.51 -3.54
CA PHE A 152 -7.54 -2.49 -2.72
C PHE A 152 -6.82 -1.43 -3.56
N MET A 153 -6.05 -1.86 -4.59
CA MET A 153 -5.36 -0.94 -5.50
C MET A 153 -6.34 -0.08 -6.32
N LYS A 154 -7.44 -0.66 -6.81
CA LYS A 154 -8.45 0.10 -7.56
C LYS A 154 -9.14 1.13 -6.67
N GLU A 155 -9.42 0.78 -5.41
CA GLU A 155 -10.03 1.70 -4.44
C GLU A 155 -9.11 2.89 -4.16
N LEU A 156 -7.80 2.66 -3.99
CA LEU A 156 -6.82 3.74 -3.87
C LEU A 156 -6.73 4.62 -5.13
N LYS A 157 -6.79 4.02 -6.33
CA LYS A 157 -6.82 4.77 -7.60
C LYS A 157 -8.03 5.69 -7.71
N GLN A 158 -9.20 5.19 -7.31
CA GLN A 158 -10.43 5.98 -7.29
C GLN A 158 -10.32 7.15 -6.30
N GLN A 159 -9.76 6.91 -5.12
CA GLN A 159 -9.54 7.99 -4.15
C GLN A 159 -8.57 9.05 -4.67
N LEU A 160 -7.50 8.63 -5.34
CA LEU A 160 -6.56 9.56 -5.99
C LEU A 160 -7.27 10.40 -7.06
N TYR A 161 -8.13 9.77 -7.86
CA TYR A 161 -8.97 10.47 -8.84
C TYR A 161 -9.88 11.50 -8.20
N ASP A 162 -10.62 11.13 -7.16
CA ASP A 162 -11.55 12.03 -6.49
C ASP A 162 -10.83 13.17 -5.76
N LEU A 163 -9.67 12.91 -5.16
CA LEU A 163 -8.89 13.93 -4.42
C LEU A 163 -8.27 14.99 -5.33
N THR A 164 -7.93 14.60 -6.55
CA THR A 164 -7.22 15.43 -7.54
C THR A 164 -8.16 16.00 -8.60
N ASP A 165 -9.48 15.93 -8.37
CA ASP A 165 -10.51 16.39 -9.29
C ASP A 165 -10.38 15.79 -10.70
N GLY A 166 -9.94 14.53 -10.76
CA GLY A 166 -9.79 13.74 -11.98
C GLY A 166 -8.51 13.98 -12.77
N ASN A 167 -7.55 14.73 -12.23
CA ASN A 167 -6.24 14.93 -12.84
C ASN A 167 -5.31 13.72 -12.68
N GLU A 168 -5.50 12.93 -11.62
CA GLU A 168 -4.70 11.75 -11.30
C GLU A 168 -5.56 10.50 -11.09
N GLY A 169 -4.93 9.33 -10.97
CA GLY A 169 -5.64 8.08 -10.70
C GLY A 169 -6.53 7.62 -11.86
N GLU A 170 -7.49 6.75 -11.55
CA GLU A 170 -8.44 6.20 -12.52
C GLU A 170 -9.82 6.08 -11.88
N LYS A 171 -10.85 6.45 -12.65
CA LYS A 171 -12.24 6.27 -12.23
C LYS A 171 -12.63 4.80 -12.37
N MET A 172 -13.17 4.20 -11.32
CA MET A 172 -13.82 2.90 -11.39
C MET A 172 -15.04 2.97 -12.31
N GLU A 173 -15.03 2.13 -13.34
CA GLU A 173 -16.25 1.82 -14.08
C GLU A 173 -17.15 0.95 -13.21
N GLY A 174 -18.41 1.33 -13.05
CA GLY A 174 -19.36 0.61 -12.21
C GLY A 174 -19.51 -0.85 -12.64
N THR A 175 -19.37 -1.76 -11.68
CA THR A 175 -19.68 -3.20 -11.81
C THR A 175 -21.15 -3.44 -12.09
#